data_AF-A0A9E0KER4-F1
#
_entry.id   AF-A0A9E0KER4-F1
#
_cell.length_a   1.000
_cell.length_b   1.000
_cell.length_c   1.000
_cell.angle_alpha   90.00
_cell.angle_beta   90.00
_cell.angle_gamma   90.00
#
_symmetry.space_group_name_H-M   'P 1'
#
loop_
_entity.id
_entity.type
_entity.pdbx_description
1 polymer ?
#
loop_
_entity_poly.entity_id
_entity_poly.type
_entity_poly.pdbx_seq_one_letter_code
_entity_poly.pdbx_strand_id
1 'polypeptide(L)'
;MDHVRQSIRKILTTPIGSRVMRRDFGSLIPDLIDQPMNGRTRMLLMSASVMAIARWETRVSLTGVMVDIDADGRVVADIDLSLRGRADNERITMMLR
;
A
#
# COMPACT_ATOMS: atom_id res chain seq x y z
N MET A 1 15.36 4.92 -5.88
CA MET A 1 13.94 4.59 -5.61
C MET A 1 13.75 3.39 -4.69
N ASP A 2 14.75 2.52 -4.56
CA ASP A 2 14.62 1.28 -3.78
C ASP A 2 14.25 1.49 -2.31
N HIS A 3 14.74 2.58 -1.70
CA HIS A 3 14.42 2.90 -0.31
C HIS A 3 12.94 3.25 -0.11
N VAL A 4 12.34 3.96 -1.08
CA VAL A 4 10.90 4.31 -1.04
C VAL A 4 10.07 3.06 -1.26
N ARG A 5 10.40 2.24 -2.26
CA ARG A 5 9.74 0.94 -2.51
C ARG A 5 9.82 0.03 -1.27
N GLN A 6 10.99 -0.06 -0.64
CA GLN A 6 11.19 -0.85 0.59
C GLN A 6 10.38 -0.28 1.76
N SER A 7 10.29 1.05 1.88
CA SER A 7 9.51 1.73 2.91
C SER A 7 8.01 1.45 2.74
N ILE A 8 7.46 1.66 1.55
CA ILE A 8 6.06 1.38 1.21
C ILE A 8 5.74 -0.09 1.49
N ARG A 9 6.58 -1.02 1.03
CA ARG A 9 6.39 -2.45 1.33
C ARG A 9 6.26 -2.71 2.83
N LYS A 10 7.16 -2.16 3.64
CA LYS A 10 7.10 -2.30 5.11
C LYS A 10 5.83 -1.71 5.71
N ILE A 11 5.34 -0.58 5.18
CA ILE A 11 4.11 0.07 5.65
C ILE A 11 2.90 -0.81 5.36
N LEU A 12 2.78 -1.31 4.13
CA LEU A 12 1.59 -2.06 3.69
C LEU A 12 1.54 -3.47 4.30
N THR A 13 2.69 -4.14 4.48
CA THR A 13 2.71 -5.52 5.01
C THR A 13 2.72 -5.61 6.53
N THR A 14 2.86 -4.49 7.26
CA THR A 14 2.85 -4.50 8.72
C THR A 14 1.43 -4.25 9.24
N PRO A 15 0.84 -5.16 10.04
CA PRO A 15 -0.45 -4.91 10.69
C PRO A 15 -0.34 -3.79 11.72
N ILE A 16 -1.34 -2.91 11.77
CA ILE A 16 -1.44 -1.90 12.84
C ILE A 16 -1.50 -2.61 14.20
N GLY A 17 -0.82 -2.06 15.20
CA GLY A 17 -0.76 -2.62 16.57
C GLY A 17 0.31 -3.69 16.77
N SER A 18 0.89 -4.26 15.71
CA SER A 18 1.89 -5.33 15.80
C SER A 18 3.24 -4.88 16.37
N ARG A 19 3.60 -3.59 16.26
CA ARG A 19 4.87 -3.05 16.76
C ARG A 19 4.74 -2.45 18.16
N VAL A 20 5.34 -3.08 19.16
CA VAL A 20 5.24 -2.73 20.59
C VAL A 20 5.51 -1.24 20.88
N MET A 21 6.56 -0.66 20.27
CA MET A 21 6.95 0.75 20.48
C MET A 21 6.37 1.72 19.43
N ARG A 22 5.68 1.22 18.41
CA ARG A 22 5.12 2.02 17.30
C ARG A 22 3.78 1.43 16.86
N ARG A 23 2.82 1.36 17.78
CA ARG A 23 1.55 0.67 17.56
C ARG A 23 0.74 1.25 16.39
N ASP A 24 0.85 2.55 16.15
CA ASP A 24 0.16 3.20 15.02
C ASP A 24 0.77 2.86 13.65
N PHE A 25 1.98 2.30 13.62
CA PHE A 25 2.68 2.00 12.37
C PHE A 25 2.10 0.77 11.69
N GLY A 26 1.84 0.88 10.40
CA GLY A 26 1.37 -0.21 9.56
C GLY A 26 0.22 0.21 8.67
N SER A 27 -0.57 -0.79 8.26
CA SER A 27 -1.80 -0.61 7.50
C SER A 27 -2.87 -1.62 7.92
N LEU A 28 -4.11 -1.39 7.48
CA LEU A 28 -5.24 -2.31 7.63
C LEU A 28 -5.26 -3.41 6.54
N ILE A 29 -4.31 -3.41 5.61
CA ILE A 29 -4.29 -4.36 4.49
C ILE A 29 -4.24 -5.82 4.94
N PRO A 30 -3.42 -6.20 5.94
CA PRO A 30 -3.40 -7.58 6.42
C PRO A 30 -4.76 -8.07 6.92
N ASP A 31 -5.57 -7.20 7.53
CA ASP A 31 -6.91 -7.58 8.02
C ASP A 31 -7.96 -7.62 6.90
N LEU A 32 -7.73 -6.86 5.82
CA LEU A 32 -8.65 -6.77 4.67
C LEU A 32 -8.38 -7.86 3.63
N ILE A 33 -7.12 -8.29 3.47
CA ILE A 33 -6.72 -9.29 2.46
C ILE A 33 -7.20 -10.70 2.80
N ASP A 34 -7.51 -10.95 4.08
CA ASP A 34 -8.13 -12.19 4.55
C ASP A 34 -9.66 -12.23 4.31
N GLN A 35 -10.25 -11.12 3.85
CA GLN A 35 -11.69 -11.04 3.58
C GLN A 35 -12.02 -11.45 2.13
N PRO A 36 -13.26 -11.89 1.86
CA PRO A 36 -13.69 -12.20 0.49
C PRO A 36 -13.46 -11.01 -0.45
N MET A 37 -12.80 -11.26 -1.57
CA MET A 37 -12.44 -10.19 -2.52
C MET A 37 -13.64 -9.81 -3.38
N ASN A 38 -14.38 -8.81 -2.91
CA ASN A 38 -15.51 -8.19 -3.60
C ASN A 38 -15.22 -6.69 -3.84
N GLY A 39 -16.11 -6.01 -4.56
CA GLY A 39 -15.93 -4.58 -4.90
C GLY A 39 -15.74 -3.67 -3.67
N ARG A 40 -16.37 -3.99 -2.53
CA ARG A 40 -16.20 -3.25 -1.28
C ARG A 40 -14.82 -3.49 -0.66
N THR A 41 -14.38 -4.74 -0.54
CA THR A 41 -13.05 -5.09 -0.01
C THR A 41 -11.95 -4.45 -0.86
N ARG A 42 -12.11 -4.46 -2.19
CA ARG A 42 -11.16 -3.81 -3.10
C ARG A 42 -11.06 -2.30 -2.85
N MET A 43 -12.19 -1.62 -2.68
CA MET A 43 -12.21 -0.19 -2.37
C MET A 43 -11.58 0.10 -1.00
N LEU A 44 -11.83 -0.75 -0.01
CA LEU A 44 -11.20 -0.65 1.32
C LEU A 44 -9.69 -0.85 1.24
N LEU A 45 -9.19 -1.80 0.46
CA LEU A 45 -7.76 -2.04 0.25
C LEU A 45 -7.07 -0.84 -0.42
N MET A 46 -7.71 -0.24 -1.44
CA MET A 46 -7.21 0.97 -2.08
C MET A 46 -7.14 2.13 -1.07
N SER A 47 -8.22 2.36 -0.31
CA SER A 47 -8.28 3.40 0.72
C SER A 47 -7.23 3.20 1.82
N ALA A 48 -7.11 1.97 2.34
CA ALA A 48 -6.13 1.62 3.36
C ALA A 48 -4.69 1.84 2.87
N SER A 49 -4.40 1.47 1.62
CA SER A 49 -3.10 1.71 1.00
C SER A 49 -2.78 3.20 0.91
N VAL A 50 -3.72 4.00 0.40
CA VAL A 50 -3.57 5.46 0.28
C VAL A 50 -3.34 6.10 1.66
N MET A 51 -4.17 5.78 2.64
CA MET A 51 -4.06 6.35 3.99
C MET A 51 -2.73 5.98 4.66
N ALA A 52 -2.30 4.72 4.55
CA ALA A 52 -1.06 4.26 5.18
C ALA A 52 0.17 4.92 4.56
N ILE A 53 0.24 4.97 3.23
CA ILE A 53 1.36 5.61 2.51
C ILE A 53 1.37 7.12 2.77
N ALA A 54 0.22 7.80 2.66
CA ALA A 54 0.14 9.24 2.89
C ALA A 54 0.56 9.62 4.32
N ARG A 55 0.27 8.76 5.32
CA ARG A 55 0.65 8.97 6.71
C ARG A 55 2.15 8.77 6.97
N TRP A 56 2.74 7.72 6.39
CA TRP A 56 4.08 7.26 6.77
C TRP A 56 5.18 7.59 5.76
N GLU A 57 4.85 7.88 4.50
CA GLU A 57 5.80 8.18 3.43
C GLU A 57 5.56 9.58 2.85
N THR A 58 5.99 10.61 3.59
CA THR A 58 5.80 12.02 3.22
C THR A 58 6.64 12.50 2.04
N ARG A 59 7.63 11.69 1.60
CA ARG A 59 8.51 12.01 0.47
C ARG A 59 7.83 11.82 -0.88
N VAL A 60 6.73 11.09 -0.94
CA VAL A 60 5.99 10.82 -2.17
C VAL A 60 4.64 11.54 -2.19
N SER A 61 4.13 11.78 -3.38
CA SER A 61 2.74 12.13 -3.65
C SER A 61 2.11 10.98 -4.39
N LEU A 62 1.03 10.41 -3.84
CA LEU A 62 0.25 9.39 -4.51
C LEU A 62 -0.63 10.02 -5.58
N THR A 63 -0.66 9.42 -6.76
CA THR A 63 -1.56 9.81 -7.86
C THR A 63 -2.63 8.74 -8.10
N GLY A 64 -2.36 7.48 -7.77
CA GLY A 64 -3.33 6.40 -7.91
C GLY A 64 -2.91 5.14 -7.15
N VAL A 65 -3.89 4.37 -6.70
CA VAL A 65 -3.69 3.00 -6.20
C VAL A 65 -4.78 2.12 -6.80
N MET A 66 -4.37 1.08 -7.49
CA MET A 66 -5.23 0.01 -7.98
C MET A 66 -4.85 -1.29 -7.29
N VAL A 67 -5.85 -2.07 -6.90
CA VAL A 67 -5.66 -3.39 -6.31
C VAL A 67 -6.45 -4.38 -7.14
N ASP A 68 -5.80 -5.44 -7.60
CA ASP A 68 -6.41 -6.50 -8.38
C ASP A 68 -5.89 -7.88 -7.94
N ILE A 69 -6.53 -8.92 -8.46
CA ILE A 69 -6.07 -10.30 -8.32
C ILE A 69 -5.37 -10.69 -9.62
N ASP A 70 -4.14 -11.18 -9.54
CA ASP A 70 -3.42 -11.67 -10.71
C ASP A 70 -3.93 -13.05 -11.16
N ALA A 71 -3.40 -13.54 -12.29
CA ALA A 71 -3.77 -14.85 -12.83
C ALA A 71 -3.43 -16.03 -11.89
N ASP A 72 -2.51 -15.84 -10.95
CA ASP A 72 -2.10 -16.83 -9.95
C ASP A 72 -2.97 -16.76 -8.67
N GLY A 73 -3.95 -15.86 -8.61
CA GLY A 73 -4.80 -15.65 -7.43
C GLY A 73 -4.16 -14.80 -6.34
N ARG A 74 -3.05 -14.12 -6.63
CA ARG A 74 -2.35 -13.24 -5.69
C ARG A 74 -2.93 -11.85 -5.74
N VAL A 75 -2.88 -11.15 -4.61
CA VAL A 75 -3.39 -9.78 -4.52
C VAL A 75 -2.26 -8.82 -4.83
N VAL A 76 -2.41 -8.08 -5.92
CA VAL A 76 -1.40 -7.16 -6.43
C VAL A 76 -1.91 -5.73 -6.30
N ALA A 77 -1.04 -4.84 -5.83
CA ALA A 77 -1.28 -3.40 -5.80
C ALA A 77 -0.38 -2.70 -6.80
N ASP A 78 -0.99 -1.97 -7.72
CA ASP A 78 -0.34 -1.00 -8.60
C ASP A 78 -0.48 0.39 -7.99
N ILE A 79 0.65 1.00 -7.68
CA ILE A 79 0.72 2.28 -6.99
C ILE A 79 1.42 3.27 -7.90
N ASP A 80 0.70 4.29 -8.33
CA ASP A 80 1.25 5.43 -9.06
C ASP A 80 1.61 6.53 -8.05
N LEU A 81 2.86 6.98 -8.11
CA LEU A 81 3.40 8.00 -7.24
C LEU A 81 4.42 8.88 -7.93
N SER A 82 4.65 10.07 -7.40
CA SER A 82 5.76 10.93 -7.77
C SER A 82 6.55 11.34 -6.52
N LEU A 83 7.87 11.51 -6.65
CA LEU A 83 8.64 12.09 -5.55
C LEU A 83 8.33 13.59 -5.45
N ARG A 84 8.11 14.08 -4.23
CA ARG A 84 7.95 15.52 -4.02
C ARG A 84 9.22 16.24 -4.44
N GLY A 85 9.08 17.21 -5.35
CA GLY A 85 10.21 17.94 -5.96
C GLY A 85 10.73 17.33 -7.27
N ARG A 86 10.13 16.26 -7.79
CA ARG A 86 10.44 15.69 -9.10
C ARG A 86 9.16 15.49 -9.90
N ALA A 87 9.11 15.95 -11.14
CA ALA A 87 7.93 15.85 -12.01
C ALA A 87 7.76 14.46 -12.67
N ASP A 88 8.38 13.43 -12.11
CA ASP A 88 8.46 12.09 -12.69
C ASP A 88 7.44 11.18 -11.99
N ASN A 89 6.52 10.61 -12.77
CA ASN A 89 5.55 9.65 -12.27
C ASN A 89 6.16 8.26 -12.38
N GLU A 90 6.17 7.55 -11.26
CA GLU A 90 6.62 6.17 -11.16
C GLU A 90 5.46 5.25 -10.78
N ARG A 91 5.41 4.10 -11.45
CA ARG A 91 4.50 3.03 -11.09
C ARG A 91 5.24 1.93 -10.34
N ILE A 92 4.70 1.57 -9.18
CA ILE A 92 5.19 0.50 -8.33
C ILE A 92 4.12 -0.58 -8.27
N THR A 93 4.38 -1.70 -8.94
CA THR A 93 3.61 -2.93 -8.75
C THR A 93 4.21 -3.71 -7.58
N MET A 94 3.38 -4.15 -6.65
CA MET A 94 3.80 -5.01 -5.55
C MET A 94 2.73 -6.03 -5.15
N MET A 95 3.17 -7.21 -4.75
CA MET A 95 2.31 -8.21 -4.14
C MET A 95 2.02 -7.85 -2.68
N LEU A 96 0.74 -7.87 -2.33
CA LEU A 96 0.25 -7.75 -0.96
C LEU A 96 0.15 -9.12 -0.29
N ARG A 97 -0.12 -10.18 -1.08
CA ARG A 97 -0.05 -11.60 -0.70
C ARG A 97 0.02 -12.48 -1.93
#